data_AF-A0A1B6JCQ9-F1
#
_entry.id   AF-A0A1B6JCQ9-F1
#
_cell.length_a   1.000
_cell.length_b   1.000
_cell.length_c   1.000
_cell.angle_alpha   90.00
_cell.angle_beta   90.00
_cell.angle_gamma   90.00
#
_symmetry.space_group_name_H-M   'P 1'
#
loop_
_entity.id
_entity.type
_entity.pdbx_description
1 polymer ?
#
loop_
_entity_poly.entity_id
_entity_poly.type
_entity_poly.pdbx_seq_one_letter_code
_entity_poly.pdbx_strand_id
1 'polypeptide(L)'
;GQRQWQSVFSTMKSWTTLVVAAAALCARGVSGQKSIQQEDPCKVKSRIVADATYCDRYWECVNGQPELYDCPNGLVYAGKNRGVTEGCDYPWRANYCEDKTQANGPIGRDHCDWLYGIFGHETSCTRYWTCWNGTATEQLCIGGL
;
A
#
# COMPACT_ATOMS: atom_id res chain seq x y z
N GLY A 1 -8.37 -63.95 26.78
CA GLY A 1 -7.65 -62.69 26.49
C GLY A 1 -6.66 -62.42 27.60
N GLN A 2 -5.55 -61.73 27.31
CA GLN A 2 -4.39 -61.46 28.19
C GLN A 2 -3.37 -62.60 28.36
N ARG A 3 -2.80 -63.07 27.24
CA ARG A 3 -1.46 -63.66 27.20
C ARG A 3 -0.64 -62.80 26.25
N GLN A 4 0.21 -61.89 26.75
CA GLN A 4 1.33 -61.31 25.94
C GLN A 4 2.26 -60.29 26.63
N TRP A 5 2.16 -60.01 27.93
CA TRP A 5 2.80 -58.80 28.50
C TRP A 5 3.89 -59.03 29.56
N GLN A 6 4.77 -60.04 29.47
CA GLN A 6 5.87 -60.18 30.45
C GLN A 6 7.25 -60.69 29.95
N SER A 7 7.62 -60.63 28.66
CA SER A 7 8.91 -61.23 28.23
C SER A 7 9.74 -60.45 27.21
N VAL A 8 9.78 -59.11 27.26
CA VAL A 8 10.64 -58.30 26.35
C VAL A 8 11.75 -57.54 27.09
N PHE A 9 11.94 -57.76 28.39
CA PHE A 9 13.06 -57.18 29.15
C PHE A 9 14.26 -58.13 29.23
N SER A 10 14.92 -58.40 28.12
CA SER A 10 16.29 -58.93 28.15
C SER A 10 16.99 -58.67 26.80
N THR A 11 18.28 -58.36 26.88
CA THR A 11 19.24 -58.15 25.78
C THR A 11 19.00 -56.95 24.86
N MET A 12 19.35 -55.74 25.30
CA MET A 12 19.91 -54.68 24.44
C MET A 12 20.70 -53.66 25.29
N LYS A 13 21.70 -54.16 26.03
CA LYS A 13 22.82 -53.37 26.55
C LYS A 13 23.99 -53.56 25.59
N SER A 14 24.17 -52.61 24.68
CA SER A 14 25.45 -52.20 24.08
C SER A 14 25.12 -51.42 22.81
N TRP A 15 24.84 -50.13 22.96
CA TRP A 15 24.98 -49.06 21.96
C TRP A 15 25.03 -47.75 22.76
N THR A 16 26.05 -47.67 23.62
CA THR A 16 26.57 -46.39 24.08
C THR A 16 27.13 -45.63 22.88
N THR A 17 27.01 -44.29 22.96
CA THR A 17 27.82 -43.27 22.26
C THR A 17 27.59 -43.08 20.75
N LEU A 18 26.62 -42.22 20.38
CA LEU A 18 26.70 -41.22 19.28
C LEU A 18 25.34 -40.52 19.04
N VAL A 19 24.74 -39.88 20.05
CA VAL A 19 23.63 -38.90 19.80
C VAL A 19 23.88 -37.55 20.50
N VAL A 20 24.99 -37.41 21.24
CA VAL A 20 25.42 -36.11 21.77
C VAL A 20 26.22 -35.38 20.68
N ALA A 21 25.57 -34.73 19.72
CA ALA A 21 26.07 -33.55 18.96
C ALA A 21 25.24 -33.26 17.67
N ALA A 22 23.95 -32.95 17.79
CA ALA A 22 23.22 -32.27 16.71
C ALA A 22 22.22 -31.22 17.23
N ALA A 23 22.52 -30.62 18.39
CA ALA A 23 21.79 -29.46 18.92
C ALA A 23 22.45 -28.13 18.49
N ALA A 24 22.87 -28.04 17.23
CA ALA A 24 23.66 -26.92 16.73
C ALA A 24 22.97 -26.23 15.54
N LEU A 25 22.44 -25.03 15.83
CA LEU A 25 22.13 -23.94 14.92
C LEU A 25 20.98 -24.14 13.91
N CYS A 26 19.75 -24.05 14.39
CA CYS A 26 18.75 -23.25 13.67
C CYS A 26 18.75 -21.84 14.28
N ALA A 27 19.81 -21.07 13.99
CA ALA A 27 19.77 -19.62 14.21
C ALA A 27 18.65 -19.08 13.31
N ARG A 28 17.50 -18.78 13.91
CA ARG A 28 16.37 -18.14 13.26
C ARG A 28 16.88 -16.86 12.61
N GLY A 29 16.89 -16.82 11.28
CA GLY A 29 17.03 -15.56 10.56
C GLY A 29 15.85 -14.67 10.95
N VAL A 30 16.09 -13.70 11.83
CA VAL A 30 15.15 -12.59 12.01
C VAL A 30 15.32 -11.73 10.77
N SER A 31 14.50 -11.97 9.76
CA SER A 31 14.30 -11.01 8.68
C SER A 31 13.84 -9.71 9.34
N GLY A 32 14.69 -8.68 9.31
CA GLY A 32 14.32 -7.35 9.77
C GLY A 32 13.17 -6.82 8.94
N GLN A 33 11.94 -7.02 9.42
CA GLN A 33 10.77 -6.34 8.89
C GLN A 33 10.90 -4.87 9.31
N LYS A 34 11.34 -4.01 8.38
CA LYS A 34 11.22 -2.56 8.56
C LYS A 34 9.72 -2.26 8.63
N SER A 35 9.19 -2.12 9.84
CA SER A 35 7.79 -1.73 10.05
C SER A 35 7.56 -0.37 9.38
N ILE A 36 6.58 -0.28 8.49
CA ILE A 36 6.12 1.01 7.96
C ILE A 36 5.61 1.82 9.15
N GLN A 37 6.30 2.91 9.49
CA GLN A 37 5.98 3.76 10.62
C GLN A 37 5.42 5.10 10.12
N GLN A 38 4.19 5.41 10.50
CA GLN A 38 3.53 6.67 10.18
C GLN A 38 4.15 7.82 10.99
N GLU A 39 4.53 8.91 10.31
CA GLU A 39 4.98 10.14 10.97
C GLU A 39 3.81 10.86 11.64
N ASP A 40 4.02 11.44 12.83
CA ASP A 40 3.00 12.22 13.54
C ASP A 40 2.95 13.66 12.99
N PRO A 41 1.84 14.08 12.33
CA PRO A 41 1.71 15.43 11.77
C PRO A 41 1.82 16.52 12.84
N CYS A 42 1.51 16.24 14.11
CA CYS A 42 1.57 17.21 15.19
C CYS A 42 3.01 17.48 15.68
N LYS A 43 3.99 16.67 15.25
CA LYS A 43 5.41 16.88 15.57
C LYS A 43 6.17 17.63 14.49
N VAL A 44 5.64 17.70 13.28
CA VAL A 44 6.26 18.42 12.16
C VAL A 44 5.79 19.87 12.08
N LYS A 45 6.68 20.77 11.64
CA LYS A 45 6.38 22.20 11.50
C LYS A 45 5.28 22.49 10.48
N SER A 46 5.17 21.68 9.42
CA SER A 46 4.14 21.83 8.38
C SER A 46 2.72 21.53 8.88
N ARG A 47 2.62 20.81 10.00
CA ARG A 47 1.41 20.19 10.56
C ARG A 47 0.69 19.21 9.63
N ILE A 48 1.37 18.73 8.59
CA ILE A 48 0.83 17.81 7.60
C ILE A 48 1.93 16.89 7.08
N VAL A 49 1.62 15.60 6.92
CA VAL A 49 2.52 14.55 6.42
C VAL A 49 1.78 13.61 5.50
N ALA A 50 2.48 12.93 4.59
CA ALA A 50 1.88 11.91 3.74
C ALA A 50 1.52 10.65 4.55
N ASP A 51 0.52 9.88 4.11
CA ASP A 51 0.29 8.55 4.65
C ASP A 51 1.43 7.60 4.27
N ALA A 52 1.86 6.74 5.18
CA ALA A 52 3.01 5.88 4.96
C ALA A 52 2.73 4.69 4.01
N THR A 53 1.46 4.38 3.74
CA THR A 53 1.05 3.21 2.94
C THR A 53 0.21 3.59 1.71
N TYR A 54 -0.73 4.52 1.87
CA TYR A 54 -1.66 4.99 0.84
C TYR A 54 -1.13 6.22 0.11
N CYS A 55 -1.12 6.20 -1.22
CA CYS A 55 -0.63 7.33 -2.02
C CYS A 55 -1.60 8.51 -2.09
N ASP A 56 -2.88 8.23 -1.90
CA ASP A 56 -3.97 9.19 -1.97
C ASP A 56 -4.46 9.62 -0.58
N ARG A 57 -3.59 9.54 0.44
CA ARG A 57 -3.91 9.94 1.81
C ARG A 57 -2.82 10.79 2.44
N TYR A 58 -3.25 11.66 3.33
CA TYR A 58 -2.37 12.48 4.14
C TYR A 58 -2.96 12.69 5.54
N TRP A 59 -2.10 13.04 6.48
CA TRP A 59 -2.46 13.31 7.85
C TRP A 59 -2.24 14.79 8.15
N GLU A 60 -3.24 15.45 8.74
CA GLU A 60 -3.13 16.82 9.24
C GLU A 60 -3.31 16.85 10.75
N CYS A 61 -2.55 17.71 11.43
CA CYS A 61 -2.77 17.94 12.85
C CYS A 61 -3.88 18.98 13.02
N VAL A 62 -5.00 18.57 13.59
CA VAL A 62 -6.16 19.44 13.89
C VAL A 62 -6.38 19.43 15.40
N ASN A 63 -6.40 20.61 16.02
CA ASN A 63 -6.57 20.75 17.48
C ASN A 63 -5.64 19.86 18.34
N GLY A 64 -4.41 19.63 17.87
CA GLY A 64 -3.42 18.80 18.55
C GLY A 64 -3.60 17.29 18.37
N GLN A 65 -4.51 16.86 17.49
CA GLN A 65 -4.76 15.46 17.15
C GLN A 65 -4.50 15.21 15.65
N PRO A 66 -3.85 14.09 15.28
CA PRO A 66 -3.76 13.67 13.88
C PRO A 66 -5.13 13.26 13.34
N GLU A 67 -5.50 13.83 12.20
CA GLU A 67 -6.69 13.46 11.42
C GLU A 67 -6.27 13.01 10.02
N LEU A 68 -6.91 11.95 9.54
CA LEU A 68 -6.65 11.35 8.22
C LEU A 68 -7.57 11.98 7.17
N TYR A 69 -7.00 12.31 6.02
CA TYR A 69 -7.71 12.85 4.88
C TYR A 69 -7.39 12.04 3.62
N ASP A 70 -8.41 11.79 2.81
CA ASP A 70 -8.28 11.23 1.47
C ASP A 70 -8.19 12.37 0.44
N CYS A 71 -7.30 12.21 -0.54
CA CYS A 71 -7.34 13.01 -1.75
C CYS A 71 -8.62 12.68 -2.55
N PRO A 72 -9.14 13.63 -3.34
CA PRO A 72 -10.25 13.35 -4.25
C PRO A 72 -9.94 12.16 -5.16
N ASN A 73 -10.94 11.30 -5.39
CA ASN A 73 -10.74 10.03 -6.10
C ASN A 73 -10.11 10.22 -7.49
N GLY A 74 -8.96 9.58 -7.71
CA GLY A 74 -8.15 9.75 -8.92
C GLY A 74 -6.95 10.69 -8.76
N LEU A 75 -6.81 11.34 -7.60
CA LEU A 75 -5.65 12.17 -7.24
C LEU A 75 -4.82 11.50 -6.12
N VAL A 76 -3.57 11.93 -6.01
CA VAL A 76 -2.59 11.48 -5.01
C VAL A 76 -2.00 12.66 -4.25
N TYR A 77 -1.52 12.44 -3.03
CA TYR A 77 -0.96 13.53 -2.22
C TYR A 77 0.37 14.03 -2.78
N ALA A 78 0.39 15.30 -3.21
CA ALA A 78 1.56 15.96 -3.79
C ALA A 78 2.28 16.91 -2.82
N GLY A 79 1.68 17.19 -1.66
CA GLY A 79 2.22 18.06 -0.62
C GLY A 79 1.36 19.30 -0.37
N LYS A 80 1.52 19.90 0.81
CA LYS A 80 0.81 21.13 1.20
C LYS A 80 0.94 22.23 0.15
N ASN A 81 -0.18 22.85 -0.23
CA ASN A 81 -0.26 23.94 -1.21
C ASN A 81 0.33 23.59 -2.60
N ARG A 82 0.33 22.31 -2.96
CA ARG A 82 0.73 21.83 -4.29
C ARG A 82 -0.48 21.19 -5.00
N GLY A 83 -0.25 20.78 -6.23
CA GLY A 83 -1.22 20.02 -6.99
C GLY A 83 -2.34 20.87 -7.58
N VAL A 84 -3.41 20.18 -7.97
CA VAL A 84 -4.59 20.82 -8.58
C VAL A 84 -5.62 21.24 -7.55
N THR A 85 -5.68 20.56 -6.40
CA THR A 85 -6.61 20.89 -5.31
C THR A 85 -6.11 20.30 -4.00
N GLU A 86 -6.22 21.04 -2.89
CA GLU A 86 -6.02 20.52 -1.52
C GLU A 86 -4.69 19.77 -1.26
N GLY A 87 -3.62 20.12 -1.98
CA GLY A 87 -2.35 19.40 -1.86
C GLY A 87 -2.32 18.05 -2.58
N CYS A 88 -3.33 17.77 -3.40
CA CYS A 88 -3.50 16.56 -4.19
C CYS A 88 -3.37 16.84 -5.68
N ASP A 89 -2.91 15.83 -6.41
CA ASP A 89 -2.52 15.98 -7.81
C ASP A 89 -2.72 14.70 -8.63
N TYR A 90 -2.71 14.84 -9.96
CA TYR A 90 -2.72 13.71 -10.87
C TYR A 90 -1.44 12.86 -10.73
N PRO A 91 -1.58 11.53 -10.64
CA PRO A 91 -0.45 10.64 -10.37
C PRO A 91 0.63 10.65 -11.45
N TRP A 92 0.32 11.06 -12.68
CA TRP A 92 1.29 11.10 -13.78
C TRP A 92 2.15 12.37 -13.83
N ARG A 93 1.91 13.38 -12.97
CA ARG A 93 2.71 14.63 -12.99
C ARG A 93 4.08 14.49 -12.33
N ALA A 94 4.23 13.59 -11.36
CA ALA A 94 5.50 13.27 -10.72
C ALA A 94 5.44 11.93 -9.99
N ASN A 95 6.57 11.46 -9.44
CA ASN A 95 6.62 10.26 -8.61
C ASN A 95 6.20 10.55 -7.16
N TYR A 96 4.91 10.78 -6.91
CA TYR A 96 4.38 11.05 -5.55
C TYR A 96 4.26 9.80 -4.68
N CYS A 97 4.18 8.62 -5.31
CA CYS A 97 3.87 7.35 -4.65
C CYS A 97 5.10 6.51 -4.30
N GLU A 98 6.29 7.11 -4.26
CA GLU A 98 7.51 6.39 -3.89
C GLU A 98 7.33 5.71 -2.51
N ASP A 99 7.67 4.43 -2.43
CA ASP A 99 7.51 3.56 -1.26
C ASP A 99 6.07 3.28 -0.78
N LYS A 100 5.05 3.68 -1.54
CA LYS A 100 3.64 3.44 -1.21
C LYS A 100 3.08 2.28 -2.02
N THR A 101 2.22 1.47 -1.40
CA THR A 101 1.71 0.24 -2.02
C THR A 101 0.19 0.20 -2.16
N GLN A 102 -0.51 1.20 -1.61
CA GLN A 102 -1.97 1.25 -1.60
C GLN A 102 -2.51 2.58 -2.13
N ALA A 103 -3.75 2.54 -2.61
CA ALA A 103 -4.59 3.69 -2.94
C ALA A 103 -6.06 3.27 -2.85
N ASN A 104 -6.98 4.21 -2.70
CA ASN A 104 -8.40 3.92 -2.78
C ASN A 104 -8.77 3.43 -4.20
N GLY A 105 -9.79 2.58 -4.25
CA GLY A 105 -10.31 2.05 -5.51
C GLY A 105 -11.02 3.12 -6.36
N PRO A 106 -11.27 2.83 -7.65
CA PRO A 106 -12.02 3.72 -8.54
C PRO A 106 -13.46 3.94 -8.07
N ILE A 107 -13.94 5.18 -8.22
CA ILE A 107 -15.36 5.53 -8.10
C ILE A 107 -15.83 5.96 -9.48
N GLY A 108 -16.49 5.04 -10.18
CA GLY A 108 -16.95 5.24 -11.54
C GLY A 108 -18.13 6.21 -11.67
N ARG A 109 -18.11 6.97 -12.76
CA ARG A 109 -19.20 7.81 -13.30
C ARG A 109 -19.24 7.66 -14.83
N ASP A 110 -20.18 8.35 -15.47
CA ASP A 110 -20.28 8.38 -16.92
C ASP A 110 -18.95 8.84 -17.54
N HIS A 111 -18.34 7.99 -18.37
CA HIS A 111 -17.03 8.20 -19.01
C HIS A 111 -15.80 8.36 -18.09
N CYS A 112 -15.95 8.13 -16.78
CA CYS A 112 -14.91 8.37 -15.77
C CYS A 112 -14.72 7.14 -14.89
N ASP A 113 -13.60 6.42 -14.98
CA ASP A 113 -13.31 5.32 -14.03
C ASP A 113 -12.95 5.88 -12.63
N TRP A 114 -12.26 7.02 -12.59
CA TRP A 114 -12.03 7.83 -11.38
C TRP A 114 -12.67 9.20 -11.54
N LEU A 115 -13.03 9.85 -10.43
CA LEU A 115 -13.68 11.16 -10.46
C LEU A 115 -12.79 12.27 -11.06
N TYR A 116 -11.47 12.11 -10.97
CA TYR A 116 -10.49 12.99 -11.60
C TYR A 116 -9.60 12.18 -12.52
N GLY A 117 -9.49 12.58 -13.79
CA GLY A 117 -8.69 11.81 -14.74
C GLY A 117 -8.81 12.23 -16.19
N ILE A 118 -8.01 11.57 -17.03
CA ILE A 118 -8.10 11.58 -18.50
C ILE A 118 -8.42 10.15 -18.92
N PHE A 119 -9.49 9.97 -19.70
CA PHE A 119 -9.99 8.66 -20.12
C PHE A 119 -10.16 8.60 -21.63
N GLY A 120 -9.92 7.43 -22.22
CA GLY A 120 -10.12 7.23 -23.65
C GLY A 120 -11.60 7.32 -24.04
N HIS A 121 -11.88 7.83 -25.24
CA HIS A 121 -13.23 7.82 -25.79
C HIS A 121 -13.57 6.44 -26.37
N GLU A 122 -14.79 5.98 -26.16
CA GLU A 122 -15.21 4.62 -26.44
C GLU A 122 -15.25 4.30 -27.95
N THR A 123 -15.53 5.31 -28.77
CA THR A 123 -15.75 5.16 -30.22
C THR A 123 -14.85 6.02 -31.11
N SER A 124 -13.91 6.79 -30.54
CA SER A 124 -13.10 7.73 -31.30
C SER A 124 -11.67 7.80 -30.78
N CYS A 125 -10.70 7.51 -31.64
CA CYS A 125 -9.28 7.64 -31.30
C CYS A 125 -8.79 9.10 -31.30
N THR A 126 -9.58 10.04 -31.83
CA THR A 126 -9.25 11.47 -31.86
C THR A 126 -9.92 12.27 -30.75
N ARG A 127 -10.63 11.58 -29.84
CA ARG A 127 -11.33 12.18 -28.71
C ARG A 127 -10.96 11.48 -27.41
N TYR A 128 -11.12 12.19 -26.31
CA TYR A 128 -10.94 11.67 -24.97
C TYR A 128 -11.80 12.45 -23.97
N TRP A 129 -11.97 11.92 -22.78
CA TRP A 129 -12.73 12.53 -21.70
C TRP A 129 -11.77 13.12 -20.66
N THR A 130 -11.98 14.38 -20.29
CA THR A 130 -11.42 14.95 -19.06
C THR A 130 -12.49 14.94 -17.99
N CYS A 131 -12.19 14.33 -16.84
CA CYS A 131 -13.12 14.26 -15.72
C CYS A 131 -12.68 15.19 -14.60
N TRP A 132 -13.61 16.03 -14.14
CA TRP A 132 -13.45 16.87 -12.97
C TRP A 132 -14.60 16.59 -12.00
N ASN A 133 -14.28 15.99 -10.85
CA ASN A 133 -15.26 15.53 -9.87
C ASN A 133 -16.40 14.67 -10.47
N GLY A 134 -16.04 13.75 -11.37
CA GLY A 134 -16.96 12.86 -12.07
C GLY A 134 -17.77 13.50 -13.20
N THR A 135 -17.54 14.78 -13.49
CA THR A 135 -18.14 15.45 -14.67
C THR A 135 -17.20 15.29 -15.86
N ALA A 136 -17.61 14.50 -16.84
CA ALA A 136 -16.87 14.30 -18.07
C ALA A 136 -17.06 15.48 -19.03
N THR A 137 -15.98 15.89 -19.69
CA THR A 137 -16.00 16.85 -20.82
C THR A 137 -15.25 16.23 -21.98
N GLU A 138 -15.89 16.16 -23.15
CA GLU A 138 -15.27 15.65 -24.38
C GLU A 138 -14.19 16.63 -24.84
N GLN A 139 -13.02 16.10 -25.16
CA GLN A 139 -11.90 16.84 -25.71
C GLN A 139 -11.44 16.19 -27.02
N LEU A 140 -10.84 16.99 -27.89
CA LEU A 140 -10.13 16.49 -29.08
C LEU A 140 -8.66 16.28 -28.74
N CYS A 141 -8.10 15.17 -29.19
CA CYS A 141 -6.66 14.96 -29.20
C CYS A 141 -6.00 16.07 -30.04
N ILE A 142 -4.89 16.64 -29.56
CA ILE A 142 -4.07 17.53 -30.38
C ILE A 142 -3.49 16.67 -31.52
N GLY A 143 -3.80 17.01 -32.77
CA GLY A 143 -3.40 16.21 -33.92
C GLY A 143 -1.88 16.19 -34.11
N GLY A 144 -1.25 15.01 -34.09
CA GLY A 144 0.16 14.87 -34.47
C GLY A 144 0.97 13.74 -33.86
N LEU A 145 0.41 12.53 -33.65
CA LEU A 145 1.16 11.27 -33.44
C LEU A 145 0.31 10.08 -33.91
#